data_AF-A0A6L8BH09-F1
#
_entry.id   AF-A0A6L8BH09-F1
#
_cell.length_a   1.000
_cell.length_b   1.000
_cell.length_c   1.000
_cell.angle_alpha   90.00
_cell.angle_beta   90.00
_cell.angle_gamma   90.00
#
_symmetry.space_group_name_H-M   'P 1'
#
loop_
_entity.id
_entity.type
_entity.pdbx_description
1 polymer ?
#
loop_
_entity_poly.entity_id
_entity_poly.type
_entity_poly.pdbx_seq_one_letter_code
_entity_poly.pdbx_strand_id
1 'polypeptide(L)' 'LGDRGERLVITQNGEAKAVLQDIESYEQTQETMALLKILALGTRQIEAGQVSDAADVIARLRKEHTTR' A
#
# COMPACT_ATOMS: atom_id res chain seq x y z
N LEU A 1 -7.08 4.62 31.89
CA LEU A 1 -7.66 4.25 30.59
C LEU A 1 -6.50 4.18 29.63
N GLY A 2 -6.12 2.94 29.29
CA GLY A 2 -4.81 2.57 28.74
C GLY A 2 -4.49 3.25 27.41
N ASP A 3 -3.19 3.24 27.11
CA ASP A 3 -2.50 3.88 26.00
C ASP A 3 -3.28 3.89 24.67
N ARG A 4 -3.31 5.05 24.00
CA ARG A 4 -3.87 5.19 22.66
C ARG A 4 -2.96 4.46 21.67
N GLY A 5 -3.23 3.20 21.37
CA GLY A 5 -2.54 2.50 20.27
C GLY A 5 -2.43 0.97 20.36
N GLU A 6 -2.69 0.36 21.53
CA GLU A 6 -2.65 -1.10 21.61
C GLU A 6 -3.92 -1.74 21.04
N ARG A 7 -3.73 -2.59 20.02
CA ARG A 7 -4.80 -3.42 19.45
C ARG A 7 -5.31 -4.39 20.50
N LEU A 8 -6.63 -4.46 20.69
CA LEU A 8 -7.27 -5.38 21.62
C LEU A 8 -7.84 -6.57 20.88
N VAL A 9 -7.56 -7.78 21.36
CA VAL A 9 -8.13 -9.02 20.81
C VAL A 9 -9.28 -9.48 21.70
N ILE A 10 -10.47 -9.63 21.11
CA ILE A 10 -11.66 -10.17 21.78
C ILE A 10 -11.68 -11.68 21.55
N THR A 11 -11.68 -12.45 22.64
CA THR A 11 -11.75 -13.92 22.61
C THR A 11 -13.11 -14.44 23.11
N GLN A 12 -13.52 -15.60 22.62
CA GLN A 12 -14.68 -16.35 23.12
C GLN A 12 -14.27 -17.81 23.27
N ASN A 13 -14.47 -18.39 24.46
CA ASN A 13 -14.05 -19.76 24.80
C ASN A 13 -12.55 -20.02 24.54
N GLY A 14 -11.70 -19.01 24.69
CA GLY A 14 -10.26 -19.09 24.43
C GLY A 14 -9.85 -18.90 22.97
N GLU A 15 -10.79 -18.69 22.04
CA GLU A 15 -10.51 -18.44 20.62
C GLU A 15 -10.66 -16.96 20.26
N ALA A 16 -9.70 -16.40 19.52
CA ALA A 16 -9.81 -15.03 19.00
C ALA A 16 -10.96 -14.92 17.98
N LYS A 17 -11.82 -13.90 18.15
CA LYS A 17 -12.99 -13.66 17.28
C LYS A 17 -12.98 -12.29 16.61
N ALA A 18 -12.42 -11.27 17.26
CA ALA A 18 -12.35 -9.92 16.72
C ALA A 18 -11.13 -9.18 17.24
N VAL A 19 -10.73 -8.12 16.52
CA VAL A 19 -9.70 -7.18 16.93
C VAL A 19 -10.33 -5.79 16.94
N LEU A 20 -10.27 -5.10 18.08
CA LEU A 20 -10.59 -3.69 18.18
C LEU A 20 -9.30 -2.88 18.07
N GLN A 21 -9.29 -1.91 17.17
CA GLN A 21 -8.15 -1.02 16.97
C GLN A 21 -8.64 0.37 16.58
N ASP A 22 -7.78 1.35 16.77
CA ASP A 22 -8.00 2.71 16.30
C ASP A 22 -8.11 2.76 14.76
N ILE A 23 -9.03 3.61 14.27
CA ILE A 23 -9.36 3.68 12.85
C ILE A 23 -8.23 4.31 12.03
N GLU A 24 -7.57 5.34 12.55
CA GLU A 24 -6.44 6.02 11.88
C GLU A 24 -5.27 5.03 11.70
N SER A 25 -4.97 4.27 12.76
CA SER A 25 -3.94 3.21 12.72
C SER A 25 -4.28 2.10 11.72
N TYR A 26 -5.56 1.72 11.62
CA TYR A 26 -6.03 0.73 10.64
C TYR A 26 -5.87 1.23 9.21
N GLU A 27 -6.32 2.45 8.92
CA GLU A 27 -6.22 3.07 7.59
C GLU A 27 -4.76 3.24 7.17
N GLN A 28 -3.89 3.73 8.05
CA GLN A 28 -2.45 3.83 7.79
C GLN A 28 -1.82 2.48 7.46
N THR A 29 -2.24 1.41 8.16
CA THR A 29 -1.80 0.05 7.85
C THR A 29 -2.29 -0.39 6.46
N GLN A 30 -3.54 -0.10 6.09
CA GLN A 30 -4.09 -0.43 4.77
C GLN A 30 -3.35 0.31 3.64
N GLU A 31 -3.06 1.60 3.82
CA GLU A 31 -2.30 2.41 2.85
C GLU A 31 -0.88 1.87 2.67
N THR A 32 -0.21 1.56 3.77
CA THR A 32 1.13 0.94 3.75
C THR A 32 1.11 -0.38 2.97
N MET A 33 0.11 -1.23 3.22
CA MET A 33 -0.05 -2.49 2.50
C MET A 33 -0.35 -2.28 1.01
N ALA A 34 -1.09 -1.24 0.64
CA ALA A 34 -1.33 -0.90 -0.76
C ALA A 34 -0.02 -0.50 -1.47
N LEU A 35 0.81 0.35 -0.84
CA LEU A 35 2.12 0.73 -1.36
C LEU A 35 3.05 -0.48 -1.52
N LEU A 36 3.11 -1.36 -0.52
CA LEU A 36 3.91 -2.58 -0.59
C LEU A 36 3.45 -3.52 -1.72
N LYS A 37 2.14 -3.60 -1.99
CA LYS A 37 1.61 -4.35 -3.15
C LYS A 37 2.04 -3.73 -4.48
N ILE A 38 1.99 -2.40 -4.60
CA ILE A 38 2.47 -1.70 -5.80
C ILE A 38 3.96 -1.98 -6.03
N LEU A 39 4.78 -1.90 -4.99
CA LEU A 39 6.20 -2.21 -5.09
C LEU A 39 6.46 -3.67 -5.50
N ALA A 40 5.78 -4.62 -4.85
CA ALA A 40 5.91 -6.03 -5.18
C ALA A 40 5.48 -6.34 -6.62
N LEU A 41 4.40 -5.70 -7.11
CA LEU A 41 3.98 -5.79 -8.50
C LEU A 41 5.04 -5.21 -9.44
N GLY A 42 5.58 -4.03 -9.11
CA GLY A 42 6.66 -3.38 -9.88
C GLY A 42 7.91 -4.26 -9.97
N THR A 43 8.34 -4.90 -8.88
CA THR A 43 9.46 -5.84 -8.89
C THR A 43 9.22 -6.98 -9.88
N ARG A 44 8.03 -7.59 -9.88
CA ARG A 44 7.69 -8.67 -10.83
C ARG A 44 7.66 -8.18 -12.27
N GLN A 45 7.17 -6.98 -12.52
CA GLN A 45 7.17 -6.38 -13.86
C GLN A 45 8.60 -6.16 -14.38
N ILE A 46 9.52 -5.72 -13.51
CA ILE A 46 10.94 -5.58 -13.84
C ILE A 46 11.56 -6.94 -14.19
N GLU A 47 11.34 -7.95 -13.35
CA GLU A 47 11.83 -9.32 -13.58
C GLU A 47 11.29 -9.91 -14.89
N ALA A 48 10.05 -9.60 -15.25
CA ALA A 48 9.40 -10.01 -16.50
C ALA A 48 9.81 -9.15 -17.72
N GLY A 49 10.70 -8.16 -17.56
CA GLY A 49 11.11 -7.27 -18.64
C GLY A 49 10.03 -6.28 -19.09
N GLN A 50 8.95 -6.11 -18.32
CA GLN A 50 7.86 -5.17 -18.59
C GLN A 50 8.24 -3.74 -18.19
N VAL A 51 9.32 -3.23 -18.77
CA VAL A 51 9.91 -1.94 -18.48
C VAL A 51 9.89 -1.03 -19.70
N SER A 52 10.03 0.28 -19.49
CA SER A 52 10.23 1.28 -20.54
C SER A 52 11.43 2.13 -20.18
N ASP A 53 12.17 2.61 -21.18
CA ASP A 53 13.29 3.53 -20.94
C ASP A 53 12.77 4.85 -20.36
N ALA A 54 13.46 5.36 -19.34
CA ALA A 54 13.05 6.58 -18.65
C ALA A 54 13.05 7.80 -19.59
N ALA A 55 14.01 7.90 -20.52
CA ALA A 55 14.09 9.00 -21.46
C ALA A 55 12.88 9.03 -22.40
N ASP A 56 12.47 7.86 -22.89
CA ASP A 56 11.30 7.71 -23.78
C ASP A 56 10.00 8.11 -23.07
N VAL A 57 9.82 7.66 -21.83
CA VAL A 57 8.64 7.99 -21.01
C VAL A 57 8.59 9.49 -20.71
N ILE A 58 9.70 10.11 -20.31
CA ILE A 58 9.76 11.54 -20.00
C ILE A 58 9.47 12.38 -21.26
N ALA A 59 10.04 12.00 -22.41
CA ALA A 59 9.78 12.68 -23.68
C ALA A 59 8.30 12.62 -24.07
N ARG A 60 7.67 11.45 -23.91
CA ARG A 60 6.22 11.26 -24.17
C ARG A 60 5.36 12.14 -23.26
N LEU A 61 5.62 12.13 -21.95
CA LEU A 61 4.86 12.94 -20.98
C LEU A 61 4.95 14.43 -21.29
N ARG A 62 6.15 14.95 -21.61
CA ARG A 62 6.33 16.37 -21.98
C ARG A 62 5.48 16.75 -23.20
N LYS A 63 5.44 15.89 -24.22
CA LYS A 63 4.63 16.11 -25.43
C LYS A 63 3.13 16.17 -25.11
N GLU A 64 2.65 15.28 -24.24
CA GLU A 64 1.25 15.26 -23.79
C GLU A 64 0.87 16.55 -23.04
N HIS A 65 1.77 17.06 -22.18
CA HIS A 65 1.54 18.32 -21.46
C HIS A 65 1.59 19.58 -22.34
N THR A 66 2.33 19.57 -23.45
CA THR A 66 2.36 20.70 -24.40
C THR A 66 1.14 20.73 -25.33
N THR A 67 0.41 19.62 -25.46
CA THR A 67 -0.75 19.51 -26.35
C THR A 67 -2.07 19.88 -25.65
N ARG A 68 -2.02 20.25 -24.36
CA ARG A 68 -3.19 20.59 -23.54
C ARG A 68 -3.27 22.07 -23.25
#